data_AF-A0A315BBH7-F1
#
_entry.id   AF-A0A315BBH7-F1
#
_cell.length_a   1.000
_cell.length_b   1.000
_cell.length_c   1.000
_cell.angle_alpha   90.00
_cell.angle_beta   90.00
_cell.angle_gamma   90.00
#
_symmetry.space_group_name_H-M   'P 1'
#
loop_
_entity.id
_entity.type
_entity.pdbx_description
1 polymer ?
#
loop_
_entity_poly.entity_id
_entity_poly.type
_entity_poly.pdbx_seq_one_letter_code
_entity_poly.pdbx_strand_id
1 'polypeptide(L)'
;MDRQHAMKGAQHPQQGMALIEALIASAVLGIGLLGATQLTLKTLQLSRESRQHAAAQRLAQEGLDCWVASIRGSAHPCASDETILVQGVQYSRQTSSTPRGNGLIQDLQVRVTWTNSGKPGKGPDTSGTPSENRIEWHSSVSALPSWVSGP
;
A
#
# COMPACT_ATOMS: atom_id res chain seq x y z
N MET A 1 8.78 -82.03 22.72
CA MET A 1 8.87 -81.04 21.63
C MET A 1 8.16 -79.78 22.06
N ASP A 2 8.96 -78.73 22.25
CA ASP A 2 8.63 -77.38 22.70
C ASP A 2 7.97 -76.58 21.57
N ARG A 3 6.93 -75.79 21.86
CA ARG A 3 6.61 -74.60 21.04
C ARG A 3 5.81 -73.56 21.84
N GLN A 4 6.58 -72.71 22.49
CA GLN A 4 6.18 -71.41 23.01
C GLN A 4 5.72 -70.48 21.88
N HIS A 5 4.55 -69.85 22.02
CA HIS A 5 4.25 -68.59 21.35
C HIS A 5 4.12 -67.52 22.43
N ALA A 6 5.24 -66.81 22.63
CA ALA A 6 5.39 -65.71 23.55
C ALA A 6 4.38 -64.60 23.19
N MET A 7 3.54 -64.24 24.15
CA MET A 7 2.76 -63.02 24.11
C MET A 7 3.71 -61.83 24.03
N LYS A 8 3.60 -61.10 22.93
CA LYS A 8 4.35 -59.88 22.64
C LYS A 8 3.97 -58.84 23.70
N GLY A 9 4.85 -58.66 24.68
CA GLY A 9 4.68 -57.66 25.73
C GLY A 9 4.42 -56.30 25.12
N ALA A 10 3.28 -55.70 25.48
CA ALA A 10 3.02 -54.30 25.25
C ALA A 10 4.04 -53.50 26.07
N GLN A 11 5.06 -52.96 25.40
CA GLN A 11 6.01 -52.04 26.01
C GLN A 11 5.23 -50.79 26.47
N HIS A 12 5.01 -50.68 27.78
CA HIS A 12 4.61 -49.44 28.43
C HIS A 12 5.69 -48.93 29.41
N PRO A 13 6.81 -48.33 28.93
CA PRO A 13 7.67 -47.57 29.82
C PRO A 13 8.01 -46.14 29.32
N GLN A 14 7.12 -45.45 28.59
CA GLN A 14 7.39 -44.06 28.13
C GLN A 14 6.19 -43.09 28.18
N GLN A 15 5.09 -43.48 28.82
CA GLN A 15 3.84 -42.70 28.82
C GLN A 15 3.96 -41.32 29.51
N GLY A 16 4.92 -41.16 30.44
CA GLY A 16 5.22 -39.87 31.07
C GLY A 16 6.07 -38.92 30.21
N MET A 17 7.01 -39.45 29.40
CA MET A 17 7.81 -38.62 28.49
C MET A 17 6.99 -38.16 27.28
N ALA A 18 6.13 -39.03 26.74
CA ALA A 18 5.25 -38.70 25.63
C ALA A 18 4.27 -37.55 25.93
N LEU A 19 3.84 -37.42 27.20
CA LEU A 19 2.94 -36.34 27.65
C LEU A 19 3.65 -34.97 27.68
N ILE A 20 4.89 -34.95 28.17
CA ILE A 20 5.72 -33.73 28.20
C ILE A 20 6.08 -33.31 26.78
N GLU A 21 6.39 -34.27 25.91
CA GLU A 21 6.70 -34.01 24.51
C GLU A 21 5.49 -33.44 23.74
N ALA A 22 4.29 -33.99 23.96
CA ALA A 22 3.07 -33.44 23.39
C ALA A 22 2.77 -32.01 23.88
N LEU A 23 3.04 -31.72 25.16
CA LEU A 23 2.91 -30.37 25.72
C LEU A 23 3.87 -29.38 25.05
N ILE A 24 5.14 -29.74 24.92
CA ILE A 24 6.14 -28.90 24.26
C ILE A 24 5.76 -28.70 22.78
N ALA A 25 5.38 -29.76 22.08
CA ALA A 25 4.95 -29.69 20.68
C ALA A 25 3.72 -28.77 20.52
N SER A 26 2.73 -28.87 21.42
CA SER A 26 1.56 -28.00 21.41
C SER A 26 1.91 -26.53 21.70
N ALA A 27 2.87 -26.28 22.60
CA ALA A 27 3.35 -24.93 22.90
C ALA A 27 4.09 -24.32 21.70
N VAL A 28 4.98 -25.08 21.06
CA VAL A 28 5.70 -24.66 19.85
C VAL A 28 4.73 -24.40 18.70
N LEU A 29 3.73 -25.27 18.51
CA LEU A 29 2.67 -25.09 17.52
C LEU A 29 1.85 -23.82 17.80
N GLY A 30 1.48 -23.59 19.06
CA GLY A 30 0.76 -22.39 19.47
C GLY A 30 1.54 -21.11 19.16
N ILE A 31 2.82 -21.07 19.51
CA ILE A 31 3.71 -19.94 19.18
C ILE A 31 3.86 -19.78 17.67
N GLY A 32 4.00 -20.88 16.91
CA GLY A 32 4.09 -20.87 15.45
C GLY A 32 2.84 -20.28 14.78
N LEU A 33 1.64 -20.68 15.23
CA LEU A 33 0.37 -20.16 14.73
C LEU A 33 0.21 -18.66 15.03
N LEU A 34 0.60 -18.23 16.23
CA LEU A 34 0.61 -16.80 16.60
C LEU A 34 1.57 -16.00 15.72
N GLY A 35 2.75 -16.55 15.40
CA GLY A 35 3.67 -15.93 14.45
C GLY A 35 3.07 -15.77 13.05
N ALA A 36 2.44 -16.84 12.52
CA ALA A 36 1.84 -16.84 11.19
C ALA A 36 0.66 -15.85 11.06
N THR A 37 -0.17 -15.74 12.09
CA THR A 37 -1.31 -14.81 12.11
C THR A 37 -0.84 -13.34 12.15
N GLN A 38 0.19 -13.03 12.95
CA GLN A 38 0.79 -11.69 12.97
C GLN A 38 1.35 -11.30 11.60
N LEU A 39 2.07 -12.21 10.93
CA LEU A 39 2.56 -11.98 9.58
C LEU A 39 1.41 -11.76 8.59
N THR A 40 0.36 -12.57 8.66
CA THR A 40 -0.82 -12.43 7.79
C THR A 40 -1.47 -11.05 7.92
N LEU A 41 -1.67 -10.58 9.15
CA LEU A 41 -2.23 -9.24 9.40
C LEU A 41 -1.32 -8.14 8.84
N LYS A 42 -0.01 -8.25 9.03
CA LYS A 42 0.98 -7.31 8.47
C LYS A 42 0.95 -7.32 6.94
N THR A 43 0.88 -8.48 6.30
CA THR A 43 0.77 -8.60 4.84
C THR A 43 -0.50 -7.94 4.31
N LEU A 44 -1.64 -8.11 5.00
CA LEU A 44 -2.89 -7.44 4.61
C LEU A 44 -2.78 -5.91 4.72
N GLN A 45 -2.12 -5.41 5.78
CA GLN A 45 -1.88 -3.97 5.95
C GLN A 45 -0.99 -3.42 4.83
N LEU A 46 0.14 -4.07 4.55
CA LEU A 46 1.05 -3.68 3.47
C LEU A 46 0.37 -3.73 2.09
N SER A 47 -0.51 -4.72 1.87
CA SER A 47 -1.28 -4.83 0.62
C SER A 47 -2.24 -3.67 0.44
N ARG A 48 -2.89 -3.20 1.51
CA ARG A 48 -3.78 -2.03 1.47
C ARG A 48 -3.00 -0.75 1.17
N GLU A 49 -1.90 -0.55 1.88
CA GLU A 49 -1.00 0.59 1.67
C GLU A 49 -0.45 0.61 0.24
N SER A 50 0.05 -0.52 -0.25
CA SER A 50 0.53 -0.66 -1.63
C SER A 50 -0.53 -0.32 -2.67
N ARG A 51 -1.78 -0.78 -2.49
CA ARG A 51 -2.90 -0.42 -3.38
C ARG A 51 -3.22 1.07 -3.33
N GLN A 52 -3.21 1.67 -2.15
CA GLN A 52 -3.46 3.09 -1.99
C GLN A 52 -2.38 3.94 -2.68
N HIS A 53 -1.12 3.54 -2.54
CA HIS A 53 -0.01 4.16 -3.25
C HIS A 53 -0.14 4.00 -4.76
N ALA A 54 -0.42 2.79 -5.26
CA ALA A 54 -0.61 2.55 -6.70
C ALA A 54 -1.76 3.40 -7.27
N ALA A 55 -2.87 3.54 -6.54
CA ALA A 55 -3.97 4.43 -6.91
C ALA A 55 -3.52 5.90 -6.96
N ALA A 56 -2.78 6.37 -5.96
CA ALA A 56 -2.25 7.73 -5.96
C ALA A 56 -1.32 7.98 -7.17
N GLN A 57 -0.40 7.05 -7.47
CA GLN A 57 0.51 7.15 -8.61
C GLN A 57 -0.28 7.27 -9.92
N ARG A 58 -1.31 6.44 -10.09
CA ARG A 58 -2.20 6.51 -11.25
C ARG A 58 -2.91 7.86 -11.36
N LEU A 59 -3.48 8.36 -10.26
CA LEU A 59 -4.16 9.67 -10.25
C LEU A 59 -3.20 10.82 -10.57
N ALA A 60 -1.95 10.73 -10.14
CA ALA A 60 -0.91 11.71 -10.46
C ALA A 60 -0.56 11.70 -11.95
N GLN A 61 -0.38 10.50 -12.54
CA GLN A 61 -0.16 10.32 -13.98
C GLN A 61 -1.31 10.92 -14.80
N GLU A 62 -2.55 10.56 -14.48
CA GLU A 62 -3.74 11.08 -15.18
C GLU A 62 -3.83 12.62 -15.07
N GLY A 63 -3.43 13.19 -13.93
CA GLY A 63 -3.38 14.64 -13.73
C GLY A 63 -2.34 15.31 -14.62
N LEU A 64 -1.13 14.75 -14.71
CA LEU A 64 -0.08 15.24 -15.59
C LEU A 64 -0.48 15.15 -17.06
N ASP A 65 -1.01 14.00 -17.49
CA ASP A 65 -1.39 13.78 -18.89
C ASP A 65 -2.46 14.79 -19.33
N CYS A 66 -3.45 15.04 -18.48
CA CYS A 66 -4.45 16.08 -18.72
C CYS A 66 -3.78 17.45 -18.89
N TRP A 67 -2.93 17.85 -17.95
CA TRP A 67 -2.29 19.17 -17.98
C TRP A 67 -1.34 19.37 -19.17
N VAL A 68 -0.59 18.33 -19.54
CA VAL A 68 0.25 18.34 -20.75
C VAL A 68 -0.62 18.54 -21.99
N ALA A 69 -1.75 17.85 -22.08
CA ALA A 69 -2.69 18.01 -23.19
C ALA A 69 -3.34 19.42 -23.20
N SER A 70 -3.68 19.96 -22.03
CA SER A 70 -4.22 21.32 -21.91
C SER A 70 -3.21 22.39 -22.32
N ILE A 71 -1.93 22.27 -21.92
CA ILE A 71 -0.87 23.21 -22.32
C ILE A 71 -0.62 23.17 -23.83
N ARG A 72 -0.74 21.99 -24.44
CA ARG A 72 -0.64 21.83 -25.90
C ARG A 72 -1.87 22.34 -26.64
N GLY A 73 -2.95 22.71 -25.93
CA GLY A 73 -4.21 23.12 -26.54
C GLY A 73 -5.01 21.96 -27.18
N SER A 74 -4.66 20.70 -26.88
CA SER A 74 -5.31 19.52 -27.45
C SER A 74 -6.43 18.94 -26.58
N ALA A 75 -6.70 19.54 -25.41
CA ALA A 75 -7.72 19.10 -24.47
C ALA A 75 -8.36 20.27 -23.71
N HIS A 76 -9.49 19.98 -23.05
CA HIS A 76 -10.16 20.93 -22.16
C HIS A 76 -9.28 21.30 -20.96
N PRO A 77 -9.49 22.49 -20.34
CA PRO A 77 -8.77 22.89 -19.15
C PRO A 77 -8.98 21.89 -18.01
N CYS A 78 -7.88 21.41 -17.43
CA CYS A 78 -7.91 20.45 -16.35
C CYS A 78 -8.14 21.15 -15.01
N ALA A 79 -8.82 20.48 -14.08
CA ALA A 79 -8.99 20.99 -12.73
C ALA A 79 -7.62 21.14 -12.03
N SER A 80 -7.42 22.27 -11.36
CA SER A 80 -6.22 22.51 -10.54
C SER A 80 -6.31 21.88 -9.17
N ASP A 81 -7.52 21.67 -8.64
CA ASP A 81 -7.76 20.92 -7.41
C ASP A 81 -9.01 20.05 -7.60
N GLU A 82 -8.90 18.79 -7.19
CA GLU A 82 -9.97 17.81 -7.34
C GLU A 82 -9.93 16.80 -6.19
N THR A 83 -11.12 16.46 -5.68
CA THR A 83 -11.29 15.39 -4.70
C THR A 83 -11.88 14.16 -5.39
N ILE A 84 -11.23 13.02 -5.26
CA ILE A 84 -11.55 11.78 -5.97
C ILE A 84 -11.69 10.63 -4.97
N LEU A 85 -12.77 9.86 -5.05
CA LEU A 85 -12.99 8.68 -4.23
C LEU A 85 -12.56 7.41 -4.99
N VAL A 86 -11.53 6.71 -4.50
CA VAL A 86 -11.06 5.45 -5.10
C VAL A 86 -11.05 4.35 -4.06
N GLN A 87 -11.84 3.29 -4.28
CA GLN A 87 -11.94 2.14 -3.36
C GLN A 87 -12.25 2.55 -1.90
N GLY A 88 -13.06 3.59 -1.73
CA GLY A 88 -13.45 4.11 -0.40
C GLY A 88 -12.40 5.00 0.28
N VAL A 89 -11.28 5.30 -0.39
CA VAL A 89 -10.29 6.28 0.08
C VAL A 89 -10.48 7.58 -0.69
N GLN A 90 -10.54 8.68 0.04
CA GLN A 90 -10.63 10.02 -0.55
C GLN A 90 -9.22 10.56 -0.81
N TYR A 91 -8.97 10.89 -2.07
CA TYR A 91 -7.74 11.51 -2.56
C TYR A 91 -8.00 12.97 -2.90
N SER A 92 -7.09 13.87 -2.56
CA SER A 92 -7.05 15.23 -3.10
C SER A 92 -5.91 15.32 -4.10
N ARG A 93 -6.20 15.74 -5.32
CA ARG A 93 -5.21 15.98 -6.37
C ARG A 93 -5.13 17.47 -6.63
N GLN A 94 -3.95 18.02 -6.40
CA GLN A 94 -3.62 19.41 -6.70
C GLN A 94 -2.61 19.44 -7.83
N THR A 95 -2.87 20.25 -8.84
CA THR A 95 -1.95 20.47 -9.95
C THR A 95 -1.62 21.94 -10.05
N SER A 96 -0.34 22.25 -10.18
CA SER A 96 0.17 23.59 -10.39
C SER A 96 1.10 23.60 -11.60
N SER A 97 1.22 24.78 -12.20
CA SER A 97 1.99 24.98 -13.41
C SER A 97 2.76 26.29 -13.30
N THR A 98 4.09 26.24 -13.43
CA THR A 98 4.95 27.43 -13.32
C THR A 98 5.77 27.61 -14.61
N PRO A 99 5.65 28.76 -15.30
CA PRO A 99 6.43 29.03 -16.49
C PRO A 99 7.90 29.29 -16.15
N ARG A 100 8.81 28.80 -16.99
CA ARG A 100 10.27 28.97 -16.90
C ARG A 100 10.85 29.29 -18.29
N GLY A 101 12.07 29.82 -18.34
CA GLY A 101 12.80 30.03 -19.59
C GLY A 101 12.07 30.96 -20.56
N ASN A 102 11.67 32.14 -20.08
CA ASN A 102 10.89 33.13 -20.83
C ASN A 102 9.53 32.63 -21.35
N GLY A 103 8.94 31.63 -20.68
CA GLY A 103 7.64 31.07 -21.03
C GLY A 103 7.70 29.95 -22.08
N LEU A 104 8.90 29.53 -22.50
CA LEU A 104 9.08 28.42 -23.44
C LEU A 104 8.95 27.04 -22.77
N ILE A 105 9.13 26.97 -21.46
CA ILE A 105 9.01 25.73 -20.69
C ILE A 105 7.97 25.96 -19.60
N GLN A 106 7.09 24.99 -19.44
CA GLN A 106 6.12 24.95 -18.37
C GLN A 106 6.49 23.80 -17.44
N ASP A 107 6.84 24.11 -16.20
CA ASP A 107 6.99 23.09 -15.17
C ASP A 107 5.62 22.77 -14.59
N LEU A 108 5.36 21.49 -14.47
CA LEU A 108 4.14 20.91 -13.95
C LEU A 108 4.45 20.20 -12.65
N GLN A 109 3.61 20.42 -11.65
CA GLN A 109 3.68 19.74 -10.37
C GLN A 109 2.30 19.18 -10.04
N VAL A 110 2.22 17.88 -9.82
CA VAL A 110 1.00 17.20 -9.37
C VAL A 110 1.26 16.62 -7.99
N ARG A 111 0.42 17.01 -7.04
CA ARG A 111 0.43 16.54 -5.67
C ARG A 111 -0.84 15.74 -5.42
N VAL A 112 -0.69 14.53 -4.89
CA VAL A 112 -1.83 13.71 -4.48
C VAL A 112 -1.71 13.41 -2.98
N THR A 113 -2.72 13.78 -2.21
CA THR A 113 -2.79 13.54 -0.76
C THR A 113 -3.96 12.63 -0.42
N TRP A 114 -3.79 11.79 0.61
CA TRP A 114 -4.86 10.95 1.16
C TRP A 114 -4.58 10.59 2.61
N THR A 115 -5.63 10.33 3.38
CA THR A 115 -5.50 9.93 4.79
C THR A 115 -5.60 8.41 4.91
N ASN A 116 -4.72 7.81 5.71
CA ASN A 116 -4.86 6.41 6.09
C ASN A 116 -5.59 6.33 7.44
N SER A 117 -6.85 5.90 7.43
CA SER A 117 -7.71 5.77 8.61
C SER A 117 -7.34 4.59 9.53
N GLY A 118 -6.15 3.99 9.37
CA GLY A 118 -5.80 2.69 9.96
C GLY A 118 -4.68 2.65 11.00
N LYS A 119 -4.18 3.78 11.54
CA LYS A 119 -3.21 3.74 12.64
C LYS A 119 -3.92 3.80 13.99
N PRO A 120 -4.20 2.68 14.68
CA PRO A 120 -4.58 2.74 16.07
C PRO A 120 -3.40 3.30 16.87
N GLY A 121 -3.62 4.43 17.55
CA GLY A 121 -2.68 4.98 18.51
C GLY A 121 -2.35 3.92 19.55
N LYS A 122 -1.06 3.66 19.76
CA LYS A 122 -0.60 2.76 20.81
C LYS A 122 -0.62 3.52 22.14
N GLY A 123 -1.79 3.65 22.77
CA GLY A 123 -1.91 4.19 24.13
C GLY A 123 -3.24 4.92 24.39
N PRO A 124 -3.68 5.01 25.66
CA PRO A 124 -4.94 5.68 26.03
C PRO A 124 -4.96 7.20 25.82
N ASP A 125 -3.83 7.81 25.45
CA ASP A 125 -3.67 9.28 25.53
C ASP A 125 -3.31 9.95 24.20
N THR A 126 -3.37 9.25 23.06
CA THR A 126 -3.05 9.86 21.76
C THR A 126 -4.29 10.02 20.92
N SER A 127 -4.83 11.24 20.89
CA SER A 127 -5.65 11.74 19.79
C SER A 127 -4.88 11.53 18.49
N GLY A 128 -5.13 10.40 17.82
CA GLY A 128 -4.43 10.01 16.62
C GLY A 128 -4.66 11.05 15.54
N THR A 129 -3.67 11.90 15.30
CA THR A 129 -3.65 12.74 14.11
C THR A 129 -3.68 11.81 12.89
N PRO A 130 -4.63 12.00 11.95
CA PRO A 130 -4.63 11.25 10.71
C PRO A 130 -3.26 11.40 10.05
N SER A 131 -2.53 10.31 9.82
CA SER A 131 -1.28 10.40 9.06
C SER A 131 -1.66 10.66 7.61
N GLU A 132 -1.49 11.91 7.18
CA GLU A 132 -1.63 12.32 5.79
C GLU A 132 -0.48 11.74 4.98
N ASN A 133 -0.83 10.98 3.94
CA ASN A 133 0.12 10.48 2.96
C ASN A 133 0.09 11.41 1.75
N ARG A 134 1.25 11.56 1.11
CA ARG A 134 1.42 12.43 -0.05
C ARG A 134 2.39 11.84 -1.04
N ILE A 135 2.08 11.98 -2.33
CA ILE A 135 3.07 11.89 -3.41
C ILE A 135 3.09 13.21 -4.17
N GLU A 136 4.26 13.51 -4.74
CA GLU A 136 4.46 14.70 -5.55
C GLU A 136 5.25 14.32 -6.80
N TRP A 137 4.73 14.73 -7.94
CA TRP A 137 5.29 14.46 -9.26
C TRP A 137 5.64 15.77 -9.92
N HIS A 138 6.77 15.80 -10.60
CA HIS A 138 7.23 16.95 -11.36
C HIS A 138 7.46 16.52 -12.81
N SER A 139 7.03 17.37 -13.74
CA SER A 139 7.28 17.22 -15.17
C SER A 139 7.57 18.58 -15.78
N SER A 140 8.19 18.63 -16.95
CA SER A 140 8.40 19.86 -17.70
C SER A 140 7.97 19.63 -19.14
N VAL A 141 7.22 20.56 -19.70
CA VAL A 141 6.74 20.51 -21.08
C VAL A 141 7.08 21.80 -21.81
N SER A 142 7.53 21.70 -23.06
CA SER A 142 7.75 22.88 -23.88
C SER A 142 6.42 23.47 -24.34
N ALA A 143 6.21 24.76 -24.10
CA ALA A 143 5.13 25.51 -24.70
C ALA A 143 5.51 25.76 -26.16
N LEU A 144 5.04 24.89 -27.06
CA LEU A 144 5.22 25.10 -28.48
C LEU A 144 4.41 26.34 -28.90
N PRO A 145 4.97 27.26 -29.70
CA PRO A 145 4.22 28.39 -30.23
C PRO A 145 3.01 27.91 -31.03
N SER A 146 1.89 28.62 -30.92
CA SER A 146 0.63 28.29 -31.60
C SER A 146 0.73 28.18 -33.13
N TRP A 147 1.77 28.74 -33.74
CA TRP A 147 2.02 28.64 -35.19
C TRP A 147 2.66 27.31 -35.62
N VAL A 148 3.26 26.55 -34.70
CA VAL A 148 3.95 25.28 -35.00
C VAL A 148 3.00 24.08 -34.91
N SER A 149 1.91 24.21 -34.15
CA SER A 149 0.77 23.30 -34.15
C SER A 149 -0.18 23.71 -35.28
N GLY A 150 0.02 23.17 -36.48
CA GLY A 150 -0.80 23.49 -37.66
C GLY A 150 -2.30 23.18 -37.49
N PRO A 151 -3.14 23.63 -38.45
CA PRO A 151 -4.61 23.60 -38.37
C PRO A 151 -5.21 22.21 -38.25
#